data_AF-A0AAD4TQV4-F1
#
_entry.id   AF-A0AAD4TQV4-F1
#
_cell.length_a   1.000
_cell.length_b   1.000
_cell.length_c   1.000
_cell.angle_alpha   90.00
_cell.angle_beta   90.00
_cell.angle_gamma   90.00
#
_symmetry.space_group_name_H-M   'P 1'
#
loop_
_entity.id
_entity.type
_entity.pdbx_description
1 polymer ?
#
loop_
_entity_poly.entity_id
_entity_poly.type
_entity_poly.pdbx_seq_one_letter_code
_entity_poly.pdbx_strand_id
1 'polypeptide(L)'
;MRTPPASETAPEGTPKPAGGRLRFLNGCVPLSHQVAGHMYGKDKVGILQHPDGTVLKQLQPPPRGPRELEFYNMVFAADCTDDILLELQKYLPKYYGIWSPPTAPNDLYLKLEDVTHKFNKPCIMDVKIGRKSYDPFASSEKIQQQVSKYPLMEEIGFLVLGMRVYHVHSDSYETKNQHYGRSLTKETLKDGVSHFFHNGFCLRRDAIAASIQKIEKILQWFESQKQLNFYASSLLFVYEGSSQPTTTKLNDRTLAEKFLSKGQLSDTDVLEYNNNFHVLNYTANGKIEASVGKSLSKMYACHRKMYSKKHHSQTSLKVENIEQDNGWKSMSQERLNGNVLSQLEKVFYHLPTGCQETAEVEVRMIDFAHVFPSNTVDEGYVYGLKHLITVLQSILDN
;
A
#
# COMPACT_ATOMS: atom_id res chain seq x y z
N MET A 1 -26.00 66.06 43.14
CA MET A 1 -25.01 66.79 42.33
C MET A 1 -23.87 65.85 41.96
N ARG A 2 -23.60 65.75 40.64
CA ARG A 2 -22.38 65.38 39.89
C ARG A 2 -21.33 64.38 40.45
N THR A 3 -21.00 63.40 39.60
CA THR A 3 -19.91 62.39 39.63
C THR A 3 -18.51 63.01 39.42
N PRO A 4 -17.41 62.25 39.67
CA PRO A 4 -16.74 61.56 38.54
C PRO A 4 -16.21 60.12 38.84
N PRO A 5 -15.77 59.35 37.80
CA PRO A 5 -15.50 57.91 37.85
C PRO A 5 -14.01 57.51 37.71
N ALA A 6 -13.66 56.29 38.12
CA ALA A 6 -12.49 55.48 37.70
C ALA A 6 -12.63 54.09 38.37
N SER A 7 -12.29 52.92 37.82
CA SER A 7 -11.63 52.49 36.59
C SER A 7 -11.99 51.00 36.40
N GLU A 8 -12.36 50.59 35.19
CA GLU A 8 -12.65 49.20 34.82
C GLU A 8 -11.39 48.31 34.93
N THR A 9 -11.48 47.23 35.69
CA THR A 9 -10.54 46.11 35.66
C THR A 9 -11.05 45.05 34.69
N ALA A 10 -10.28 44.82 33.62
CA ALA A 10 -10.53 43.78 32.61
C ALA A 10 -10.40 42.37 33.20
N PRO A 11 -11.24 41.39 32.80
CA PRO A 11 -11.12 40.02 33.27
C PRO A 11 -9.98 39.26 32.57
N GLU A 12 -9.37 38.35 33.32
CA GLU A 12 -8.24 37.51 32.97
C GLU A 12 -8.40 36.77 31.63
N GLY A 13 -7.27 36.69 30.93
CA GLY A 13 -7.16 36.10 29.60
C GLY A 13 -7.58 34.63 29.54
N THR A 14 -8.38 34.35 28.52
CA THR A 14 -8.66 33.01 28.02
C THR A 14 -7.35 32.27 27.66
N PRO A 15 -7.21 30.97 28.00
CA PRO A 15 -6.03 30.22 27.65
C PRO A 15 -5.98 30.05 26.12
N LYS A 16 -4.90 30.55 25.51
CA LYS A 16 -4.59 30.30 24.09
C LYS A 16 -4.51 28.79 23.85
N PRO A 17 -5.07 28.28 22.73
CA PRO A 17 -4.91 26.88 22.38
C PRO A 17 -3.41 26.59 22.17
N ALA A 18 -2.92 25.56 22.86
CA ALA A 18 -1.58 25.04 22.67
C ALA A 18 -1.43 24.60 21.21
N GLY A 19 -0.85 25.48 20.38
CA GLY A 19 -0.31 25.15 19.08
C GLY A 19 0.90 24.25 19.28
N GLY A 20 0.65 22.97 19.56
CA GLY A 20 1.67 21.94 19.63
C GLY A 20 2.24 21.72 18.23
N ARG A 21 3.30 22.46 17.89
CA ARG A 21 4.27 21.98 16.90
C ARG A 21 4.80 20.66 17.45
N LEU A 22 4.44 19.53 16.82
CA LEU A 22 5.15 18.27 17.01
C LEU A 22 6.64 18.58 16.84
N ARG A 23 7.41 18.53 17.92
CA ARG A 23 8.86 18.45 17.82
C ARG A 23 9.11 17.08 17.18
N PHE A 24 9.40 17.07 15.89
CA PHE A 24 9.71 15.88 15.11
C PHE A 24 10.68 15.01 15.92
N LEU A 25 10.20 13.83 16.31
CA LEU A 25 10.86 12.87 17.17
C LEU A 25 12.29 12.61 16.65
N ASN A 26 13.31 13.25 17.23
CA ASN A 26 14.72 13.13 16.79
C ASN A 26 14.95 13.19 15.27
N GLY A 27 14.28 14.12 14.56
CA GLY A 27 14.45 14.25 13.10
C GLY A 27 13.67 13.24 12.26
N CYS A 28 12.81 12.42 12.85
CA CYS A 28 11.86 11.60 12.11
C CYS A 28 10.84 12.47 11.37
N VAL A 29 10.54 12.11 10.14
CA VAL A 29 9.55 12.79 9.30
C VAL A 29 8.40 11.85 8.96
N PRO A 30 7.18 12.34 8.69
CA PRO A 30 6.11 11.49 8.17
C PRO A 30 6.55 10.78 6.89
N LEU A 31 6.23 9.49 6.76
CA LEU A 31 6.52 8.73 5.54
C LEU A 31 5.67 9.29 4.38
N SER A 32 6.31 10.10 3.52
CA SER A 32 5.64 10.97 2.55
C SER A 32 4.85 10.23 1.46
N HIS A 33 5.15 8.95 1.24
CA HIS A 33 4.60 8.13 0.17
C HIS A 33 3.79 6.94 0.70
N GLN A 34 3.34 6.97 1.96
CA GLN A 34 2.46 5.96 2.52
C GLN A 34 1.11 5.92 1.77
N VAL A 35 0.74 4.75 1.23
CA VAL A 35 -0.44 4.59 0.35
C VAL A 35 -1.67 4.08 1.08
N ALA A 36 -1.50 3.41 2.22
CA ALA A 36 -2.57 2.81 3.01
C ALA A 36 -2.16 2.65 4.48
N GLY A 37 -3.18 2.43 5.33
CA GLY A 37 -3.02 2.39 6.78
C GLY A 37 -2.53 3.73 7.36
N HIS A 38 -2.62 3.90 8.67
CA HIS A 38 -1.87 4.87 9.50
C HIS A 38 -1.35 6.15 8.81
N MET A 39 -2.19 6.88 8.08
CA MET A 39 -1.73 8.07 7.35
C MET A 39 -1.51 9.21 8.33
N TYR A 40 -0.40 9.93 8.17
CA TYR A 40 -0.14 11.15 8.94
C TYR A 40 -1.31 12.12 8.83
N GLY A 41 -1.81 12.60 9.98
CA GLY A 41 -2.94 13.54 10.07
C GLY A 41 -4.33 12.90 10.17
N LYS A 42 -4.50 11.60 9.91
CA LYS A 42 -5.72 10.84 10.27
C LYS A 42 -5.56 10.10 11.59
N ASP A 43 -4.43 9.42 11.74
CA ASP A 43 -3.97 8.84 13.01
C ASP A 43 -2.86 9.75 13.55
N LYS A 44 -2.82 9.99 14.87
CA LYS A 44 -2.08 11.13 15.46
C LYS A 44 -0.58 11.24 15.11
N VAL A 45 0.06 10.18 14.60
CA VAL A 45 1.47 10.23 14.17
C VAL A 45 1.76 9.50 12.85
N GLY A 46 0.91 8.56 12.42
CA GLY A 46 1.13 7.78 11.18
C GLY A 46 2.41 6.94 11.18
N ILE A 47 2.86 6.44 10.01
CA ILE A 47 4.20 5.85 9.87
C ILE A 47 5.21 6.98 9.69
N LEU A 48 6.32 6.91 10.43
CA LEU A 48 7.41 7.87 10.32
C LEU A 48 8.62 7.23 9.66
N GLN A 49 9.35 7.99 8.86
CA GLN A 49 10.67 7.64 8.37
C GLN A 49 11.72 8.16 9.36
N HIS A 50 12.64 7.30 9.76
CA HIS A 50 13.76 7.63 10.63
C HIS A 50 15.02 7.94 9.77
N PRO A 51 15.92 8.85 10.20
CA PRO A 51 17.12 9.22 9.45
C PRO A 51 18.10 8.10 9.08
N ASP A 52 18.00 6.93 9.70
CA ASP A 52 18.87 5.77 9.42
C ASP A 52 18.33 4.85 8.32
N GLY A 53 17.29 5.27 7.59
CA GLY A 53 16.67 4.48 6.53
C GLY A 53 15.70 3.41 7.03
N THR A 54 15.22 3.51 8.28
CA THR A 54 14.14 2.67 8.82
C THR A 54 12.82 3.43 8.92
N VAL A 55 11.73 2.70 9.14
CA VAL A 55 10.43 3.28 9.50
C VAL A 55 10.03 2.96 10.93
N LEU A 56 9.31 3.88 11.56
CA LEU A 56 8.70 3.73 12.86
C LEU A 56 7.19 3.61 12.68
N LYS A 57 6.65 2.44 13.00
CA LYS A 57 5.21 2.18 12.99
C LYS A 57 4.68 2.25 14.42
N GLN A 58 3.83 3.22 14.72
CA GLN A 58 3.24 3.37 16.05
C GLN A 58 2.41 2.14 16.43
N LEU A 59 2.55 1.65 17.66
CA LEU A 59 1.72 0.56 18.16
C LEU A 59 0.25 0.99 18.19
N GLN A 60 -0.61 0.17 17.58
CA GLN A 60 -2.05 0.37 17.63
C GLN A 60 -2.60 0.14 19.04
N PRO A 61 -3.77 0.71 19.39
CA PRO A 61 -4.44 0.41 20.64
C PRO A 61 -4.63 -1.11 20.85
N PRO A 62 -4.54 -1.61 22.09
CA PRO A 62 -4.78 -3.01 22.40
C PRO A 62 -6.13 -3.52 21.86
N PRO A 63 -6.21 -4.79 21.44
CA PRO A 63 -5.15 -5.80 21.47
C PRO A 63 -4.20 -5.77 20.26
N ARG A 64 -4.42 -4.88 19.29
CA ARG A 64 -3.77 -4.94 17.97
C ARG A 64 -2.27 -4.66 17.99
N GLY A 65 -1.85 -3.56 18.62
CA GLY A 65 -0.43 -3.18 18.71
C GLY A 65 0.41 -4.22 19.47
N PRO A 66 0.00 -4.65 20.67
CA PRO A 66 0.69 -5.71 21.41
C PRO A 66 0.80 -7.01 20.60
N ARG A 67 -0.26 -7.43 19.88
CA ARG A 67 -0.22 -8.62 19.04
C ARG A 67 0.77 -8.50 17.89
N GLU A 68 0.83 -7.35 17.23
CA GLU A 68 1.82 -7.12 16.17
C GLU A 68 3.25 -7.12 16.70
N LEU A 69 3.49 -6.54 17.88
CA LEU A 69 4.78 -6.58 18.56
C LEU A 69 5.19 -8.02 18.91
N GLU A 70 4.29 -8.79 19.52
CA GLU A 70 4.52 -10.20 19.88
C GLU A 70 4.82 -11.05 18.64
N PHE A 71 4.11 -10.81 17.53
CA PHE A 71 4.39 -11.48 16.26
C PHE A 71 5.82 -11.23 15.77
N TYR A 72 6.28 -9.97 15.72
CA TYR A 72 7.65 -9.68 15.31
C TYR A 72 8.69 -10.25 16.26
N ASN A 73 8.46 -10.17 17.59
CA ASN A 73 9.33 -10.77 18.59
C ASN A 73 9.43 -12.29 18.42
N MET A 74 8.32 -12.96 18.12
CA MET A 74 8.29 -14.41 17.87
C MET A 74 9.07 -14.77 16.60
N VAL A 75 8.82 -14.07 15.48
CA VAL A 75 9.45 -14.38 14.19
C VAL A 75 10.95 -14.08 14.18
N PHE A 76 11.37 -13.00 14.85
CA PHE A 76 12.77 -12.53 14.88
C PHE A 76 13.46 -12.81 16.22
N ALA A 77 12.99 -13.79 16.99
CA ALA A 77 13.66 -14.22 18.21
C ALA A 77 15.11 -14.67 17.88
N ALA A 78 16.09 -14.21 18.66
CA ALA A 78 17.51 -14.48 18.39
C ALA A 78 17.87 -15.97 18.52
N ASP A 79 17.10 -16.71 19.29
CA ASP A 79 17.18 -18.15 19.53
C ASP A 79 16.16 -18.95 18.70
N CYS A 80 15.54 -18.34 17.70
CA CYS A 80 14.58 -19.03 16.82
C CYS A 80 15.27 -20.16 16.04
N THR A 81 14.77 -21.39 16.21
CA THR A 81 15.20 -22.58 15.46
C THR A 81 14.09 -23.18 14.59
N ASP A 82 12.94 -22.50 14.47
CA ASP A 82 11.83 -22.96 13.65
C ASP A 82 12.07 -22.57 12.19
N ASP A 83 12.36 -23.56 11.34
CA ASP A 83 12.59 -23.38 9.91
C ASP A 83 11.46 -22.62 9.19
N ILE A 84 10.20 -22.79 9.64
CA ILE A 84 9.05 -22.09 9.06
C ILE A 84 9.15 -20.60 9.36
N LEU A 85 9.52 -20.21 10.59
CA LEU A 85 9.66 -18.80 10.98
C LEU A 85 10.93 -18.18 10.37
N LEU A 86 12.03 -18.93 10.31
CA LEU A 86 13.26 -18.48 9.65
C LEU A 86 13.04 -18.22 8.16
N GLU A 87 12.27 -19.07 7.47
CA GLU A 87 11.88 -18.84 6.07
C GLU A 87 10.96 -17.61 5.96
N LEU A 88 10.02 -17.43 6.89
CA LEU A 88 9.09 -16.30 6.90
C LEU A 88 9.82 -14.95 6.96
N GLN A 89 10.93 -14.84 7.70
CA GLN A 89 11.72 -13.61 7.81
C GLN A 89 12.11 -13.00 6.45
N LYS A 90 12.28 -13.84 5.41
CA LYS A 90 12.64 -13.39 4.05
C LYS A 90 11.54 -12.55 3.38
N TYR A 91 10.28 -12.71 3.82
CA TYR A 91 9.11 -12.07 3.23
C TYR A 91 8.63 -10.86 4.04
N LEU A 92 9.21 -10.60 5.21
CA LEU A 92 8.83 -9.51 6.12
C LEU A 92 9.85 -8.36 6.03
N PRO A 93 9.47 -7.12 6.36
CA PRO A 93 10.43 -6.07 6.68
C PRO A 93 11.33 -6.53 7.84
N LYS A 94 12.64 -6.29 7.77
CA LYS A 94 13.53 -6.58 8.91
C LYS A 94 13.04 -5.85 10.17
N TYR A 95 13.08 -6.54 11.29
CA TYR A 95 12.70 -6.01 12.59
C TYR A 95 13.92 -5.59 13.41
N TYR A 96 13.91 -4.35 13.91
CA TYR A 96 15.01 -3.77 14.70
C TYR A 96 14.64 -3.58 16.17
N GLY A 97 13.56 -4.22 16.64
CA GLY A 97 13.09 -4.08 18.00
C GLY A 97 12.03 -3.00 18.19
N ILE A 98 11.63 -2.84 19.46
CA ILE A 98 10.77 -1.75 19.89
C ILE A 98 11.58 -0.47 20.04
N TRP A 99 10.98 0.67 19.68
CA TRP A 99 11.59 1.98 19.81
C TRP A 99 10.63 2.93 20.51
N SER A 100 11.16 3.80 21.36
CA SER A 100 10.44 4.93 21.93
C SER A 100 11.36 6.15 21.97
N PRO A 101 10.80 7.36 21.81
CA PRO A 101 11.58 8.58 21.92
C PRO A 101 12.04 8.77 23.39
N PRO A 102 13.27 9.25 23.64
CA PRO A 102 13.74 9.51 24.99
C PRO A 102 12.83 10.46 25.79
N THR A 103 12.13 11.36 25.08
CA THR A 103 11.22 12.36 25.67
C THR A 103 9.80 11.85 25.93
N ALA A 104 9.42 10.69 25.38
CA ALA A 104 8.09 10.10 25.56
C ALA A 104 8.19 8.56 25.56
N PRO A 105 8.69 7.95 26.64
CA PRO A 105 8.95 6.50 26.70
C PRO A 105 7.68 5.64 26.54
N ASN A 106 6.50 6.24 26.74
CA ASN A 106 5.20 5.58 26.57
C ASN A 106 4.73 5.54 25.10
N ASP A 107 5.34 6.33 24.22
CA ASP A 107 5.03 6.30 22.79
C ASP A 107 5.86 5.20 22.13
N LEU A 108 5.26 4.01 22.02
CA LEU A 108 5.92 2.81 21.51
C LEU A 108 5.73 2.67 20.00
N TYR A 109 6.82 2.30 19.32
CA TYR A 109 6.88 2.07 17.88
C TYR A 109 7.59 0.73 17.59
N LEU A 110 7.19 0.07 16.51
CA LEU A 110 7.99 -0.96 15.86
C LEU A 110 8.98 -0.27 14.93
N LYS A 111 10.28 -0.55 15.10
CA LYS A 111 11.31 -0.09 14.17
C LYS A 111 11.53 -1.16 13.10
N LEU A 112 11.22 -0.82 11.86
CA LEU A 112 11.16 -1.75 10.73
C LEU A 112 12.00 -1.25 9.56
N GLU A 113 12.44 -2.16 8.70
CA GLU A 113 13.03 -1.83 7.39
C GLU A 113 12.10 -0.92 6.58
N ASP A 114 12.65 0.16 6.02
CA ASP A 114 11.98 0.90 4.96
C ASP A 114 12.17 0.16 3.63
N VAL A 115 11.16 -0.61 3.23
CA VAL A 115 11.16 -1.40 1.98
C VAL A 115 11.34 -0.52 0.74
N THR A 116 11.05 0.78 0.84
CA THR A 116 11.12 1.73 -0.28
C THR A 116 12.48 2.41 -0.40
N HIS A 117 13.34 2.33 0.62
CA HIS A 117 14.52 3.17 0.75
C HIS A 117 15.52 3.06 -0.41
N LYS A 118 15.62 1.87 -1.03
CA LYS A 118 16.55 1.62 -2.15
C LYS A 118 16.07 2.17 -3.49
N PHE A 119 14.80 2.56 -3.60
CA PHE A 119 14.17 3.01 -4.84
C PHE A 119 14.27 4.52 -4.98
N ASN A 120 14.52 4.99 -6.20
CA ASN A 120 14.55 6.41 -6.54
C ASN A 120 13.14 6.95 -6.79
N LYS A 121 12.33 6.28 -7.61
CA LYS A 121 10.95 6.69 -7.84
C LYS A 121 10.01 5.53 -7.50
N PRO A 122 9.85 5.18 -6.21
CA PRO A 122 9.08 4.00 -5.81
C PRO A 122 7.61 4.12 -6.21
N CYS A 123 7.17 3.21 -7.08
CA CYS A 123 5.76 2.90 -7.26
C CYS A 123 5.33 1.90 -6.18
N ILE A 124 4.30 2.22 -5.40
CA ILE A 124 3.91 1.47 -4.20
C ILE A 124 2.43 1.07 -4.28
N MET A 125 2.10 -0.18 -3.94
CA MET A 125 0.72 -0.64 -3.80
C MET A 125 0.57 -1.54 -2.57
N ASP A 126 -0.45 -1.27 -1.77
CA ASP A 126 -0.83 -2.09 -0.62
C ASP A 126 -2.07 -2.93 -1.00
N VAL A 127 -1.94 -4.24 -0.91
CA VAL A 127 -3.02 -5.19 -1.19
C VAL A 127 -3.29 -6.05 0.02
N LYS A 128 -4.47 -5.90 0.62
CA LYS A 128 -4.96 -6.79 1.66
C LYS A 128 -5.27 -8.16 1.09
N ILE A 129 -4.80 -9.22 1.74
CA ILE A 129 -5.00 -10.59 1.28
C ILE A 129 -5.94 -11.34 2.23
N GLY A 130 -6.72 -12.26 1.67
CA GLY A 130 -7.56 -13.19 2.41
C GLY A 130 -9.04 -13.06 2.08
N ARG A 131 -9.79 -14.17 2.13
CA ARG A 131 -11.25 -14.17 1.96
C ARG A 131 -11.99 -13.47 3.10
N LYS A 132 -11.34 -13.29 4.25
CA LYS A 132 -11.89 -12.63 5.45
C LYS A 132 -10.97 -11.52 5.91
N SER A 133 -11.54 -10.34 6.12
CA SER A 133 -10.83 -9.15 6.63
C SER A 133 -11.12 -8.88 8.12
N TYR A 134 -11.68 -9.86 8.81
CA TYR A 134 -11.95 -9.90 10.25
C TYR A 134 -11.31 -11.16 10.83
N ASP A 135 -10.89 -11.07 12.09
CA ASP A 135 -10.25 -12.17 12.81
C ASP A 135 -11.28 -13.12 13.48
N PRO A 136 -10.85 -14.30 13.98
CA PRO A 136 -11.74 -15.28 14.61
C PRO A 136 -12.48 -14.80 15.86
N PHE A 137 -12.02 -13.71 16.50
CA PHE A 137 -12.58 -13.16 17.73
C PHE A 137 -13.34 -11.85 17.48
N ALA A 138 -13.54 -11.46 16.23
CA ALA A 138 -14.28 -10.26 15.87
C ALA A 138 -15.75 -10.36 16.30
N SER A 139 -16.29 -9.29 16.89
CA SER A 139 -17.72 -9.22 17.20
C SER A 139 -18.58 -9.23 15.93
N SER A 140 -19.86 -9.58 16.06
CA SER A 140 -20.81 -9.55 14.94
C SER A 140 -20.86 -8.19 14.24
N GLU A 141 -20.83 -7.10 15.00
CA GLU A 141 -20.80 -5.73 14.47
C GLU A 141 -19.51 -5.48 13.70
N LYS A 142 -18.37 -5.98 14.22
CA LYS A 142 -17.07 -5.83 13.56
C LYS A 142 -17.02 -6.62 12.25
N ILE A 143 -17.56 -7.83 12.23
CA ILE A 143 -17.69 -8.67 11.04
C ILE A 143 -18.53 -7.94 9.99
N GLN A 144 -19.72 -7.48 10.36
CA GLN A 144 -20.61 -6.74 9.45
C GLN A 144 -19.96 -5.44 8.94
N GLN A 145 -19.23 -4.72 9.78
CA GLN A 145 -18.47 -3.55 9.37
C GLN A 145 -17.39 -3.88 8.33
N GLN A 146 -16.68 -5.00 8.49
CA GLN A 146 -15.62 -5.38 7.54
C GLN A 146 -16.20 -5.90 6.22
N VAL A 147 -17.27 -6.69 6.28
CA VAL A 147 -17.98 -7.17 5.08
C VAL A 147 -18.61 -6.01 4.31
N SER A 148 -19.28 -5.07 4.99
CA SER A 148 -19.90 -3.91 4.32
C SER A 148 -18.89 -2.97 3.64
N LYS A 149 -17.62 -2.92 4.11
CA LYS A 149 -16.58 -2.14 3.45
C LYS A 149 -16.20 -2.70 2.08
N TYR A 150 -16.23 -4.03 1.93
CA TYR A 150 -15.96 -4.70 0.65
C TYR A 150 -16.62 -6.08 0.63
N PRO A 151 -17.88 -6.18 0.18
CA PRO A 151 -18.63 -7.43 0.17
C PRO A 151 -18.01 -8.51 -0.72
N LEU A 152 -17.23 -8.10 -1.71
CA LEU A 152 -16.54 -9.00 -2.64
C LEU A 152 -15.26 -9.63 -2.05
N MET A 153 -14.87 -9.32 -0.80
CA MET A 153 -13.63 -9.85 -0.20
C MET A 153 -13.61 -11.40 -0.20
N GLU A 154 -14.73 -12.04 0.10
CA GLU A 154 -14.80 -13.50 0.12
C GLU A 154 -14.71 -14.12 -1.27
N GLU A 155 -15.12 -13.38 -2.29
CA GLU A 155 -15.18 -13.86 -3.66
C GLU A 155 -13.91 -13.54 -4.46
N ILE A 156 -13.31 -12.38 -4.23
CA ILE A 156 -12.07 -11.95 -4.86
C ILE A 156 -10.85 -12.42 -4.05
N GLY A 157 -10.94 -12.51 -2.73
CA GLY A 157 -9.83 -12.97 -1.88
C GLY A 157 -8.71 -11.95 -1.66
N PHE A 158 -8.81 -10.75 -2.23
CA PHE A 158 -7.90 -9.63 -1.95
C PHE A 158 -8.57 -8.26 -2.19
N LEU A 159 -7.96 -7.19 -1.69
CA LEU A 159 -8.44 -5.82 -1.84
C LEU A 159 -7.27 -4.83 -1.91
N VAL A 160 -7.21 -4.03 -2.97
CA VAL A 160 -6.26 -2.91 -3.08
C VAL A 160 -6.63 -1.82 -2.05
N LEU A 161 -5.74 -1.54 -1.10
CA LEU A 161 -5.97 -0.50 -0.08
C LEU A 161 -5.53 0.89 -0.53
N GLY A 162 -4.56 0.94 -1.43
CA GLY A 162 -4.07 2.17 -2.04
C GLY A 162 -2.88 1.89 -2.93
N MET A 163 -2.58 2.84 -3.82
CA MET A 163 -1.39 2.81 -4.66
C MET A 163 -0.89 4.22 -4.94
N ARG A 164 0.40 4.31 -5.28
CA ARG A 164 1.10 5.51 -5.72
C ARG A 164 2.00 5.11 -6.88
N VAL A 165 1.71 5.62 -8.08
CA VAL A 165 2.33 5.22 -9.34
C VAL A 165 3.06 6.42 -9.92
N TYR A 166 4.33 6.24 -10.26
CA TYR A 166 5.13 7.26 -10.93
C TYR A 166 4.82 7.29 -12.43
N HIS A 167 4.53 8.47 -12.96
CA HIS A 167 4.30 8.72 -14.38
C HIS A 167 5.52 9.41 -14.99
N VAL A 168 6.16 8.74 -15.95
CA VAL A 168 7.46 9.15 -16.49
C VAL A 168 7.39 10.50 -17.20
N HIS A 169 6.36 10.74 -18.00
CA HIS A 169 6.23 11.97 -18.80
C HIS A 169 6.03 13.23 -17.97
N SER A 170 5.37 13.12 -16.83
CA SER A 170 5.02 14.27 -15.99
C SER A 170 5.93 14.42 -14.77
N ASP A 171 6.91 13.53 -14.57
CA ASP A 171 7.75 13.41 -13.36
C ASP A 171 6.91 13.59 -12.09
N SER A 172 5.78 12.89 -12.05
CA SER A 172 4.77 13.08 -11.00
C SER A 172 4.13 11.76 -10.61
N TYR A 173 3.43 11.77 -9.48
CA TYR A 173 2.77 10.59 -8.95
C TYR A 173 1.26 10.71 -9.05
N GLU A 174 0.63 9.64 -9.52
CA GLU A 174 -0.79 9.42 -9.36
C GLU A 174 -1.05 8.53 -8.14
N THR A 175 -2.00 8.92 -7.29
CA THR A 175 -2.36 8.14 -6.10
C THR A 175 -3.82 7.71 -6.16
N LYS A 176 -4.08 6.44 -5.82
CA LYS A 176 -5.43 5.93 -5.56
C LYS A 176 -5.53 5.49 -4.10
N ASN A 177 -6.65 5.78 -3.46
CA ASN A 177 -6.89 5.47 -2.05
C ASN A 177 -7.81 4.25 -1.88
N GLN A 178 -8.18 3.94 -0.63
CA GLN A 178 -9.07 2.82 -0.29
C GLN A 178 -10.43 2.80 -1.03
N HIS A 179 -10.93 3.95 -1.48
CA HIS A 179 -12.22 4.00 -2.20
C HIS A 179 -12.09 3.45 -3.61
N TYR A 180 -10.92 3.63 -4.24
CA TYR A 180 -10.62 3.04 -5.53
C TYR A 180 -10.69 1.51 -5.47
N GLY A 181 -9.92 0.88 -4.59
CA GLY A 181 -9.92 -0.58 -4.51
C GLY A 181 -11.27 -1.16 -4.08
N ARG A 182 -12.00 -0.48 -3.18
CA ARG A 182 -13.36 -0.90 -2.81
C ARG A 182 -14.39 -0.75 -3.93
N SER A 183 -14.11 0.06 -4.94
CA SER A 183 -14.97 0.20 -6.12
C SER A 183 -14.72 -0.86 -7.19
N LEU A 184 -13.62 -1.61 -7.10
CA LEU A 184 -13.30 -2.66 -8.07
C LEU A 184 -14.24 -3.86 -7.89
N THR A 185 -14.84 -4.26 -9.01
CA THR A 185 -15.65 -5.45 -9.19
C THR A 185 -14.83 -6.54 -9.87
N LYS A 186 -15.36 -7.75 -10.05
CA LYS A 186 -14.68 -8.81 -10.79
C LYS A 186 -14.28 -8.40 -12.21
N GLU A 187 -15.16 -7.65 -12.87
CA GLU A 187 -15.00 -7.22 -14.26
C GLU A 187 -13.92 -6.14 -14.39
N THR A 188 -13.78 -5.29 -13.37
CA THR A 188 -12.85 -4.15 -13.37
C THR A 188 -11.55 -4.41 -12.63
N LEU A 189 -11.43 -5.57 -11.95
CA LEU A 189 -10.29 -5.93 -11.12
C LEU A 189 -8.98 -5.97 -11.91
N LYS A 190 -8.99 -6.59 -13.09
CA LYS A 190 -7.82 -6.71 -13.97
C LYS A 190 -7.28 -5.33 -14.35
N ASP A 191 -8.14 -4.46 -14.87
CA ASP A 191 -7.75 -3.09 -15.24
C ASP A 191 -7.31 -2.28 -14.02
N GLY A 192 -7.99 -2.49 -12.88
CA GLY A 192 -7.68 -1.84 -11.63
C GLY A 192 -6.28 -2.17 -11.10
N VAL A 193 -5.87 -3.44 -11.20
CA VAL A 193 -4.52 -3.89 -10.83
C VAL A 193 -3.50 -3.48 -11.91
N SER A 194 -3.87 -3.54 -13.20
CA SER A 194 -3.02 -3.10 -14.31
C SER A 194 -2.60 -1.63 -14.19
N HIS A 195 -3.49 -0.76 -13.69
CA HIS A 195 -3.20 0.66 -13.44
C HIS A 195 -1.93 0.86 -12.59
N PHE A 196 -1.67 -0.01 -11.62
CA PHE A 196 -0.46 0.08 -10.78
C PHE A 196 0.84 -0.07 -11.58
N PHE A 197 0.82 -0.88 -12.64
CA PHE A 197 1.98 -1.20 -13.46
C PHE A 197 2.10 -0.33 -14.72
N HIS A 198 1.19 0.63 -14.94
CA HIS A 198 1.25 1.50 -16.10
C HIS A 198 1.94 2.83 -15.76
N ASN A 199 3.13 3.07 -16.30
CA ASN A 199 3.96 4.25 -15.96
C ASN A 199 3.58 5.54 -16.72
N GLY A 200 2.35 5.59 -17.25
CA GLY A 200 1.85 6.63 -18.15
C GLY A 200 2.24 6.49 -19.62
N PHE A 201 3.19 5.62 -19.97
CA PHE A 201 3.60 5.35 -21.36
C PHE A 201 3.38 3.89 -21.75
N CYS A 202 3.86 2.96 -20.92
CA CYS A 202 3.75 1.54 -21.15
C CYS A 202 3.43 0.78 -19.87
N LEU A 203 2.96 -0.45 -20.07
CA LEU A 203 2.79 -1.42 -19.01
C LEU A 203 4.16 -2.02 -18.63
N ARG A 204 4.53 -1.93 -17.35
CA ARG A 204 5.74 -2.52 -16.76
C ARG A 204 5.59 -4.02 -16.56
N ARG A 205 5.59 -4.76 -17.68
CA ARG A 205 5.51 -6.23 -17.71
C ARG A 205 6.63 -6.90 -16.92
N ASP A 206 7.80 -6.29 -16.91
CA ASP A 206 8.96 -6.68 -16.12
C ASP A 206 8.65 -6.68 -14.61
N ALA A 207 8.01 -5.62 -14.12
CA ALA A 207 7.59 -5.51 -12.73
C ALA A 207 6.46 -6.50 -12.37
N ILE A 208 5.53 -6.77 -13.31
CA ILE A 208 4.47 -7.75 -13.13
C ILE A 208 5.06 -9.17 -13.01
N ALA A 209 5.95 -9.56 -13.92
CA ALA A 209 6.58 -10.87 -13.90
C ALA A 209 7.41 -11.10 -12.62
N ALA A 210 8.20 -10.11 -12.22
CA ALA A 210 8.96 -10.17 -10.96
C ALA A 210 8.04 -10.21 -9.72
N SER A 211 6.90 -9.51 -9.76
CA SER A 211 5.89 -9.58 -8.69
C SER A 211 5.29 -10.97 -8.56
N ILE A 212 4.91 -11.61 -9.68
CA ILE A 212 4.39 -12.99 -9.68
C ILE A 212 5.39 -13.95 -9.04
N GLN A 213 6.66 -13.91 -9.46
CA GLN A 213 7.71 -14.78 -8.91
C GLN A 213 7.85 -14.63 -7.39
N LYS A 214 7.76 -13.39 -6.86
CA LYS A 214 7.84 -13.15 -5.41
C LYS A 214 6.59 -13.63 -4.67
N ILE A 215 5.40 -13.42 -5.23
CA ILE A 215 4.15 -13.93 -4.64
C ILE A 215 4.13 -15.46 -4.62
N GLU A 216 4.64 -16.13 -5.66
CA GLU A 216 4.74 -17.58 -5.71
C GLU A 216 5.60 -18.15 -4.58
N LYS A 217 6.67 -17.47 -4.17
CA LYS A 217 7.48 -17.86 -3.00
C LYS A 217 6.72 -17.71 -1.68
N ILE A 218 5.98 -16.61 -1.52
CA ILE A 218 5.10 -16.42 -0.36
C ILE A 218 4.00 -17.49 -0.34
N LEU A 219 3.40 -17.79 -1.49
CA LEU A 219 2.39 -18.85 -1.62
C LEU A 219 2.96 -20.22 -1.23
N GLN A 220 4.16 -20.57 -1.70
CA GLN A 220 4.83 -21.82 -1.33
C GLN A 220 5.04 -21.92 0.18
N TRP A 221 5.44 -20.83 0.84
CA TRP A 221 5.55 -20.78 2.29
C TRP A 221 4.19 -21.03 2.97
N PHE A 222 3.13 -20.35 2.53
CA PHE A 222 1.77 -20.53 3.06
C PHE A 222 1.23 -21.95 2.89
N GLU A 223 1.51 -22.61 1.76
CA GLU A 223 1.11 -24.00 1.50
C GLU A 223 1.90 -25.01 2.35
N SER A 224 3.11 -24.65 2.78
CA SER A 224 3.99 -25.52 3.58
C SER A 224 3.73 -25.48 5.09
N GLN A 225 3.04 -24.45 5.59
CA GLN A 225 2.85 -24.21 7.02
C GLN A 225 1.38 -24.29 7.45
N LYS A 226 1.14 -24.68 8.71
CA LYS A 226 -0.20 -24.73 9.32
C LYS A 226 -0.28 -24.01 10.66
N GLN A 227 0.79 -23.34 11.05
CA GLN A 227 0.98 -22.80 12.39
C GLN A 227 0.45 -21.39 12.57
N LEU A 228 0.27 -20.63 11.48
CA LEU A 228 -0.15 -19.24 11.51
C LEU A 228 -1.25 -18.98 10.46
N ASN A 229 -2.33 -18.34 10.90
CA ASN A 229 -3.32 -17.73 10.01
C ASN A 229 -3.26 -16.21 10.13
N PHE A 230 -3.35 -15.54 8.99
CA PHE A 230 -3.17 -14.11 8.80
C PHE A 230 -4.48 -13.48 8.35
N TYR A 231 -5.05 -12.61 9.19
CA TYR A 231 -6.26 -11.87 8.86
C TYR A 231 -5.91 -10.40 8.68
N ALA A 232 -6.55 -9.74 7.72
CA ALA A 232 -6.43 -8.29 7.51
C ALA A 232 -5.01 -7.73 7.29
N SER A 233 -4.01 -8.60 7.08
CA SER A 233 -2.64 -8.26 6.66
C SER A 233 -2.57 -8.04 5.14
N SER A 234 -1.47 -7.44 4.69
CA SER A 234 -1.29 -7.03 3.30
C SER A 234 0.02 -7.54 2.70
N LEU A 235 0.08 -7.54 1.37
CA LEU A 235 1.31 -7.48 0.60
C LEU A 235 1.56 -6.03 0.17
N LEU A 236 2.77 -5.54 0.44
CA LEU A 236 3.28 -4.27 -0.05
C LEU A 236 4.14 -4.52 -1.29
N PHE A 237 3.66 -4.06 -2.43
CA PHE A 237 4.37 -4.06 -3.70
C PHE A 237 5.15 -2.76 -3.84
N VAL A 238 6.42 -2.86 -4.24
CA VAL A 238 7.26 -1.72 -4.59
C VAL A 238 8.03 -2.04 -5.86
N TYR A 239 8.08 -1.13 -6.82
CA TYR A 239 8.99 -1.23 -7.97
C TYR A 239 9.55 0.12 -8.37
N GLU A 240 10.69 0.12 -9.08
CA GLU A 240 11.32 1.34 -9.56
C GLU A 240 10.55 1.94 -10.75
N GLY A 241 10.00 3.15 -10.55
CA GLY A 241 9.23 3.87 -11.56
C GLY A 241 10.09 4.53 -12.63
N SER A 242 11.33 4.92 -12.30
CA SER A 242 12.24 5.53 -13.28
C SER A 242 12.85 4.46 -14.19
N SER A 243 12.59 4.57 -15.49
CA SER A 243 13.18 3.68 -16.51
C SER A 243 14.53 4.20 -16.99
N GLN A 244 15.39 4.65 -16.08
CA GLN A 244 16.77 4.94 -16.48
C GLN A 244 17.57 3.64 -16.43
N PRO A 245 18.13 3.18 -17.56
CA PRO A 245 19.11 2.10 -17.49
C PRO A 245 20.24 2.59 -16.59
N THR A 246 20.58 1.79 -15.59
CA THR A 246 21.76 1.99 -14.76
C THR A 246 22.97 1.87 -15.68
N THR A 247 23.34 2.99 -16.32
CA THR A 247 24.65 3.15 -16.91
C THR A 247 25.62 3.15 -15.74
N THR A 248 26.06 1.94 -15.37
CA THR A 248 27.28 1.73 -14.62
C THR A 248 28.32 2.56 -15.36
N LYS A 249 28.81 3.63 -14.72
CA LYS A 249 29.88 4.47 -15.24
C LYS A 249 31.12 3.60 -15.38
N LEU A 250 31.25 2.90 -16.50
CA LEU A 250 32.49 2.30 -16.92
C LEU A 250 33.38 3.48 -17.30
N ASN A 251 34.42 3.71 -16.51
CA ASN A 251 35.42 4.75 -16.77
C ASN A 251 36.24 4.38 -18.00
N ASP A 252 35.71 4.59 -19.20
CA ASP A 252 36.53 4.64 -20.41
C ASP A 252 36.99 6.09 -20.64
N ARG A 253 38.22 6.33 -20.19
CA ARG A 253 39.03 7.47 -20.61
C ARG A 253 39.28 7.36 -22.12
N THR A 254 38.62 8.19 -22.91
CA THR A 254 39.22 8.68 -24.16
C THR A 254 38.81 10.12 -24.44
N LEU A 255 39.83 10.92 -24.72
CA LEU A 255 39.85 12.37 -24.89
C LEU A 255 39.13 12.85 -26.16
N ALA A 256 38.29 13.89 -26.01
CA ALA A 256 38.16 15.05 -26.91
C ALA A 256 37.24 16.10 -26.22
N GLU A 257 37.81 16.96 -25.37
CA GLU A 257 37.97 18.42 -25.59
C GLU A 257 36.66 19.22 -25.77
N LYS A 258 36.21 19.89 -24.71
CA LYS A 258 36.42 21.32 -24.37
C LYS A 258 35.46 22.26 -25.11
N PHE A 259 34.51 22.85 -24.37
CA PHE A 259 34.37 24.31 -24.28
C PHE A 259 33.86 24.71 -22.88
N LEU A 260 34.45 25.80 -22.37
CA LEU A 260 34.43 26.33 -20.99
C LEU A 260 33.02 26.68 -20.46
N SER A 261 32.77 26.53 -19.15
CA SER A 261 32.90 27.67 -18.22
C SER A 261 33.17 27.26 -16.77
N LYS A 262 34.00 28.08 -16.11
CA LYS A 262 34.47 28.01 -14.72
C LYS A 262 33.32 28.24 -13.72
N GLY A 263 33.33 27.48 -12.61
CA GLY A 263 32.57 27.79 -11.39
C GLY A 263 33.00 26.88 -10.23
N GLN A 264 33.39 27.50 -9.11
CA GLN A 264 34.02 26.95 -7.90
C GLN A 264 33.35 25.73 -7.26
N LEU A 265 34.20 24.81 -6.76
CA LEU A 265 33.86 23.72 -5.84
C LEU A 265 33.59 24.25 -4.42
N SER A 266 32.57 23.69 -3.77
CA SER A 266 32.50 23.58 -2.30
C SER A 266 31.98 22.19 -1.95
N ASP A 267 32.83 21.40 -1.29
CA ASP A 267 32.49 20.14 -0.64
C ASP A 267 31.47 20.37 0.48
N THR A 268 30.33 19.68 0.41
CA THR A 268 29.64 19.11 1.59
C THR A 268 28.69 18.03 1.06
N ASP A 269 29.02 16.75 1.26
CA ASP A 269 28.11 15.63 1.05
C ASP A 269 26.92 15.76 2.01
N VAL A 270 25.75 16.07 1.46
CA VAL A 270 24.46 15.95 2.15
C VAL A 270 23.67 14.87 1.42
N LEU A 271 23.45 13.74 2.10
CA LEU A 271 22.55 12.69 1.65
C LEU A 271 21.16 13.30 1.44
N GLU A 272 20.79 13.47 0.18
CA GLU A 272 19.53 14.06 -0.23
C GLU A 272 18.40 13.04 0.01
N TYR A 273 17.66 13.25 1.10
CA TYR A 273 16.45 12.48 1.39
C TYR A 273 15.46 12.69 0.26
N ASN A 274 14.89 11.59 -0.24
CA ASN A 274 14.01 11.54 -1.41
C ASN A 274 12.61 12.13 -1.11
N ASN A 275 12.58 13.36 -0.64
CA ASN A 275 11.40 14.17 -0.33
C ASN A 275 11.17 15.14 -1.49
N ASN A 276 10.72 14.62 -2.62
CA ASN A 276 10.34 15.44 -3.77
C ASN A 276 9.04 16.22 -3.47
N PHE A 277 9.18 17.42 -2.90
CA PHE A 277 8.18 18.48 -2.96
C PHE A 277 8.82 19.76 -3.49
N HIS A 278 8.56 20.10 -4.75
CA HIS A 278 8.89 21.42 -5.28
C HIS A 278 7.91 22.44 -4.69
N VAL A 279 8.34 23.17 -3.65
CA VAL A 279 7.71 24.43 -3.26
C VAL A 279 8.13 25.48 -4.29
N LEU A 280 7.28 25.75 -5.28
CA LEU A 280 7.42 26.91 -6.13
C LEU A 280 7.10 28.17 -5.30
N ASN A 281 8.14 28.78 -4.72
CA ASN A 281 8.05 30.13 -4.19
C ASN A 281 8.25 31.12 -5.34
N TYR A 282 7.17 31.76 -5.80
CA TYR A 282 7.25 33.00 -6.55
C TYR A 282 6.90 34.16 -5.62
N THR A 283 7.90 34.98 -5.32
CA THR A 283 7.76 36.22 -4.57
C THR A 283 7.39 37.34 -5.51
N ALA A 284 6.19 37.92 -5.35
CA ALA A 284 5.90 39.29 -5.79
C ALA A 284 4.77 39.90 -4.96
N ASN A 285 5.16 40.88 -4.14
CA ASN A 285 4.36 41.90 -3.47
C ASN A 285 3.34 41.45 -2.42
N GLY A 286 3.66 41.78 -1.17
CA GLY A 286 2.90 41.41 0.02
C GLY A 286 1.47 41.92 0.01
N LYS A 287 0.55 40.97 0.03
CA LYS A 287 -0.79 41.02 0.62
C LYS A 287 -1.19 39.57 0.91
N ILE A 288 -1.36 39.23 2.18
CA ILE A 288 -1.92 37.95 2.59
C ILE A 288 -3.43 38.08 2.46
N GLU A 289 -4.01 37.57 1.37
CA GLU A 289 -5.42 37.24 1.30
C GLU A 289 -5.56 35.72 1.29
N ALA A 290 -6.18 35.19 2.34
CA ALA A 290 -6.61 33.79 2.39
C ALA A 290 -7.81 33.60 1.45
N SER A 291 -7.54 33.35 0.17
CA SER A 291 -8.55 32.92 -0.80
C SER A 291 -8.64 31.40 -0.79
N VAL A 292 -9.59 30.88 -0.01
CA VAL A 292 -10.06 29.49 -0.13
C VAL A 292 -10.78 29.37 -1.47
N GLY A 293 -10.11 28.79 -2.46
CA GLY A 293 -10.63 28.53 -3.79
C GLY A 293 -11.77 27.53 -3.78
N LYS A 294 -12.99 28.03 -3.57
CA LYS A 294 -14.25 27.44 -4.01
C LYS A 294 -14.19 27.21 -5.53
N SER A 295 -13.76 26.02 -5.97
CA SER A 295 -13.90 25.64 -7.38
C SER A 295 -14.00 24.12 -7.57
N LEU A 296 -15.01 23.48 -6.98
CA LEU A 296 -15.51 22.16 -7.43
C LEU A 296 -17.03 21.96 -7.27
N SER A 297 -17.81 23.04 -7.07
CA SER A 297 -19.27 22.93 -6.89
C SER A 297 -20.11 23.24 -8.15
N LYS A 298 -19.53 23.17 -9.36
CA LYS A 298 -20.25 23.41 -10.63
C LYS A 298 -20.14 22.31 -11.70
N MET A 299 -19.77 21.08 -11.34
CA MET A 299 -19.75 19.94 -12.28
C MET A 299 -20.75 18.81 -11.95
N TYR A 300 -21.79 19.07 -11.16
CA TYR A 300 -22.89 18.11 -10.92
C TYR A 300 -24.29 18.71 -11.16
N ALA A 301 -24.43 19.53 -12.20
CA ALA A 301 -25.71 20.13 -12.58
C ALA A 301 -26.11 19.91 -14.07
N CYS A 302 -25.53 18.92 -14.75
CA CYS A 302 -25.93 18.52 -16.10
C CYS A 302 -25.93 17.00 -16.28
N HIS A 303 -26.90 16.31 -15.64
CA HIS A 303 -27.45 15.07 -16.20
C HIS A 303 -28.87 14.73 -15.72
N ARG A 304 -29.65 15.73 -15.28
CA ARG A 304 -31.11 15.61 -15.09
C ARG A 304 -31.83 16.37 -16.19
N LYS A 305 -32.11 15.71 -17.31
CA LYS A 305 -33.32 15.83 -18.15
C LYS A 305 -33.15 14.99 -19.42
N MET A 306 -34.24 14.34 -19.83
CA MET A 306 -34.40 13.29 -20.85
C MET A 306 -34.13 11.90 -20.25
N TYR A 307 -35.10 11.07 -19.91
CA TYR A 307 -36.37 10.79 -20.58
C TYR A 307 -37.53 10.66 -19.58
N SER A 308 -38.59 11.45 -19.81
CA SER A 308 -39.95 11.10 -19.41
C SER A 308 -40.66 10.59 -20.65
N LYS A 309 -41.11 9.33 -20.66
CA LYS A 309 -42.43 8.98 -21.18
C LYS A 309 -42.86 7.60 -20.68
N LYS A 310 -44.02 7.64 -20.03
CA LYS A 310 -44.83 6.56 -19.44
C LYS A 310 -45.09 5.43 -20.43
N HIS A 311 -45.24 4.20 -19.92
CA HIS A 311 -46.49 3.44 -20.04
C HIS A 311 -46.71 2.59 -18.78
N HIS A 312 -47.97 2.28 -18.56
CA HIS A 312 -48.65 2.06 -17.29
C HIS A 312 -49.45 0.77 -17.41
N SER A 313 -49.24 -0.21 -16.53
CA SER A 313 -50.22 -1.18 -16.00
C SER A 313 -49.46 -2.22 -15.16
N GLN A 314 -49.63 -2.30 -13.83
CA GLN A 314 -50.70 -2.93 -13.05
C GLN A 314 -50.73 -4.49 -13.07
N THR A 315 -50.42 -5.03 -11.88
CA THR A 315 -51.09 -6.16 -11.17
C THR A 315 -50.75 -7.63 -11.50
N SER A 316 -50.31 -8.35 -10.47
CA SER A 316 -50.98 -9.54 -9.87
C SER A 316 -50.13 -10.83 -9.72
N LEU A 317 -49.84 -11.14 -8.45
CA LEU A 317 -50.07 -12.40 -7.71
C LEU A 317 -49.90 -13.80 -8.37
N LYS A 318 -49.00 -14.57 -7.72
CA LYS A 318 -49.18 -15.93 -7.14
C LYS A 318 -49.22 -17.21 -8.01
N VAL A 319 -48.43 -18.17 -7.49
CA VAL A 319 -48.73 -19.61 -7.21
C VAL A 319 -48.28 -20.67 -8.23
N GLU A 320 -47.37 -21.54 -7.73
CA GLU A 320 -47.27 -23.03 -7.82
C GLU A 320 -47.37 -23.72 -9.19
N ASN A 321 -46.76 -24.87 -9.52
CA ASN A 321 -46.01 -25.92 -8.83
C ASN A 321 -45.46 -26.89 -9.93
N ILE A 322 -44.52 -27.80 -9.58
CA ILE A 322 -44.36 -29.19 -10.14
C ILE A 322 -43.84 -29.28 -11.61
N GLU A 323 -42.89 -30.13 -12.05
CA GLU A 323 -42.06 -31.22 -11.52
C GLU A 323 -41.04 -31.64 -12.63
N GLN A 324 -40.16 -32.58 -12.28
CA GLN A 324 -39.36 -33.51 -13.11
C GLN A 324 -38.04 -32.96 -13.70
N ASP A 325 -36.90 -33.31 -13.11
CA ASP A 325 -36.22 -34.63 -13.03
C ASP A 325 -35.32 -34.88 -14.25
N ASN A 326 -34.04 -35.17 -13.92
CA ASN A 326 -33.05 -35.97 -14.64
C ASN A 326 -31.67 -35.64 -14.06
N GLY A 327 -31.29 -36.39 -13.03
CA GLY A 327 -29.91 -36.42 -12.56
C GLY A 327 -28.99 -37.24 -13.47
N TRP A 328 -27.71 -36.86 -13.54
CA TRP A 328 -26.62 -37.83 -13.55
C TRP A 328 -25.28 -37.23 -13.04
N LYS A 329 -24.77 -37.93 -12.02
CA LYS A 329 -23.47 -38.01 -11.33
C LYS A 329 -22.24 -37.25 -11.86
N SER A 330 -21.57 -36.61 -10.89
CA SER A 330 -20.17 -36.83 -10.43
C SER A 330 -19.11 -37.29 -11.45
N MET A 331 -18.06 -36.47 -11.61
CA MET A 331 -16.65 -36.74 -11.99
C MET A 331 -15.98 -35.34 -11.99
N SER A 332 -14.76 -35.05 -11.57
CA SER A 332 -13.72 -35.70 -10.78
C SER A 332 -12.63 -34.63 -10.57
N GLN A 333 -11.98 -34.71 -9.43
CA GLN A 333 -10.72 -34.06 -9.04
C GLN A 333 -9.67 -34.02 -10.17
N GLU A 334 -9.39 -32.84 -10.73
CA GLU A 334 -8.23 -32.62 -11.61
C GLU A 334 -7.13 -31.87 -10.87
N ARG A 335 -5.99 -32.56 -10.78
CA ARG A 335 -4.71 -32.11 -10.26
C ARG A 335 -4.20 -30.93 -11.09
N LEU A 336 -3.91 -29.80 -10.45
CA LEU A 336 -3.10 -28.74 -11.04
C LEU A 336 -1.63 -29.19 -11.03
N ASN A 337 -1.21 -29.84 -12.12
CA ASN A 337 0.18 -30.26 -12.36
C ASN A 337 1.04 -29.09 -12.86
N GLY A 338 2.07 -28.72 -12.08
CA GLY A 338 3.49 -28.74 -12.45
C GLY A 338 4.04 -27.98 -13.67
N ASN A 339 3.25 -27.37 -14.54
CA ASN A 339 3.73 -26.88 -15.84
C ASN A 339 3.89 -25.36 -15.98
N VAL A 340 3.54 -24.57 -14.96
CA VAL A 340 3.57 -23.10 -15.02
C VAL A 340 5.00 -22.55 -15.16
N LEU A 341 5.98 -23.16 -14.47
CA LEU A 341 7.39 -22.79 -14.58
C LEU A 341 7.94 -23.00 -16.01
N SER A 342 7.54 -24.08 -16.69
CA SER A 342 8.00 -24.38 -18.05
C SER A 342 7.45 -23.43 -19.11
N GLN A 343 6.26 -22.85 -18.87
CA GLN A 343 5.65 -21.88 -19.76
C GLN A 343 6.28 -20.50 -19.59
N LEU A 344 6.65 -20.12 -18.36
CA LEU A 344 7.41 -18.91 -18.08
C LEU A 344 8.81 -18.98 -18.69
N GLU A 345 9.52 -20.12 -18.59
CA GLU A 345 10.82 -20.31 -19.25
C GLU A 345 10.74 -20.13 -20.78
N LYS A 346 9.66 -20.57 -21.43
CA LYS A 346 9.48 -20.42 -22.88
C LYS A 346 9.32 -18.96 -23.34
N VAL A 347 8.79 -18.08 -22.49
CA VAL A 347 8.69 -16.63 -22.78
C VAL A 347 10.08 -15.96 -22.82
N PHE A 348 11.09 -16.55 -22.15
CA PHE A 348 12.44 -15.99 -22.09
C PHE A 348 13.38 -16.38 -23.25
N TYR A 349 13.03 -17.37 -24.09
CA TYR A 349 13.93 -17.88 -25.14
C TYR A 349 13.97 -17.06 -26.45
N HIS A 350 13.33 -15.89 -26.51
CA HIS A 350 13.30 -15.06 -27.73
C HIS A 350 13.84 -13.64 -27.54
N LEU A 351 14.52 -13.34 -26.44
CA LEU A 351 15.21 -12.06 -26.24
C LEU A 351 16.72 -12.23 -26.45
N PRO A 352 17.41 -11.35 -27.22
CA PRO A 352 18.84 -11.47 -27.44
C PRO A 352 19.59 -11.43 -26.10
N THR A 353 20.53 -12.36 -25.95
CA THR A 353 21.37 -12.52 -24.75
C THR A 353 22.29 -11.31 -24.61
N GLY A 354 21.86 -10.33 -23.83
CA GLY A 354 22.64 -9.14 -23.46
C GLY A 354 21.86 -8.22 -22.53
N CYS A 355 22.26 -8.16 -21.26
CA CYS A 355 21.75 -7.28 -20.20
C CYS A 355 20.33 -7.63 -19.66
N GLN A 356 20.23 -8.71 -18.88
CA GLN A 356 19.05 -8.98 -18.04
C GLN A 356 19.22 -8.25 -16.70
N GLU A 357 18.98 -6.93 -16.68
CA GLU A 357 18.68 -6.26 -15.41
C GLU A 357 17.30 -6.75 -14.96
N THR A 358 17.26 -7.60 -13.93
CA THR A 358 16.00 -7.97 -13.29
C THR A 358 15.38 -6.70 -12.73
N ALA A 359 14.14 -6.40 -13.10
CA ALA A 359 13.43 -5.23 -12.58
C ALA A 359 13.53 -5.19 -11.05
N GLU A 360 13.93 -4.04 -10.51
CA GLU A 360 13.98 -3.88 -9.07
C GLU A 360 12.55 -3.86 -8.53
N VAL A 361 12.18 -4.93 -7.82
CA VAL A 361 10.84 -5.15 -7.27
C VAL A 361 10.97 -5.71 -5.86
N GLU A 362 10.10 -5.26 -4.96
CA GLU A 362 9.86 -5.86 -3.65
C GLU A 362 8.39 -6.23 -3.50
N VAL A 363 8.14 -7.37 -2.85
CA VAL A 363 6.82 -7.78 -2.38
C VAL A 363 7.03 -8.28 -0.96
N ARG A 364 6.53 -7.54 0.04
CA ARG A 364 6.70 -7.86 1.46
C ARG A 364 5.36 -7.99 2.17
N MET A 365 5.24 -8.94 3.08
CA MET A 365 4.08 -9.04 3.95
C MET A 365 4.16 -7.96 5.04
N ILE A 366 3.05 -7.29 5.31
CA ILE A 366 2.93 -6.23 6.34
C ILE A 366 1.60 -6.33 7.09
N ASP A 367 1.47 -5.54 8.17
CA ASP A 367 0.26 -5.41 9.00
C ASP A 367 -0.16 -6.68 9.75
N PHE A 368 0.59 -7.04 10.80
CA PHE A 368 0.43 -8.30 11.53
C PHE A 368 -0.41 -8.21 12.82
N ALA A 369 -1.23 -7.16 12.92
CA ALA A 369 -2.09 -6.92 14.07
C ALA A 369 -3.17 -8.00 14.31
N HIS A 370 -3.39 -8.91 13.36
CA HIS A 370 -4.42 -9.95 13.41
C HIS A 370 -3.87 -11.30 12.90
N VAL A 371 -2.65 -11.65 13.31
CA VAL A 371 -2.08 -13.00 13.10
C VAL A 371 -2.36 -13.87 14.33
N PHE A 372 -2.74 -15.13 14.10
CA PHE A 372 -3.11 -16.07 15.15
C PHE A 372 -2.45 -17.44 14.92
N PRO A 373 -2.09 -18.15 16.00
CA PRO A 373 -1.75 -19.57 15.92
C PRO A 373 -2.87 -20.38 15.27
N SER A 374 -2.50 -21.40 14.52
CA SER A 374 -3.41 -22.28 13.78
C SER A 374 -2.90 -23.72 13.81
N ASN A 375 -3.78 -24.65 13.46
CA ASN A 375 -3.44 -26.05 13.15
C ASN A 375 -3.84 -26.43 11.71
N THR A 376 -4.28 -25.45 10.91
CA THR A 376 -4.74 -25.61 9.54
C THR A 376 -3.97 -24.66 8.63
N VAL A 377 -3.94 -24.99 7.34
CA VAL A 377 -3.48 -24.05 6.31
C VAL A 377 -4.39 -22.81 6.32
N ASP A 378 -3.82 -21.64 6.06
CA ASP A 378 -4.59 -20.44 5.84
C ASP A 378 -5.19 -20.43 4.43
N GLU A 379 -6.26 -21.21 4.26
CA GLU A 379 -6.96 -21.36 2.98
C GLU A 379 -7.47 -20.02 2.44
N GLY A 380 -7.83 -19.08 3.32
CA GLY A 380 -8.28 -17.75 2.95
C GLY A 380 -7.17 -16.96 2.28
N TYR A 381 -5.98 -16.97 2.87
CA TYR A 381 -4.81 -16.28 2.35
C TYR A 381 -4.28 -16.95 1.07
N VAL A 382 -4.15 -18.28 1.08
CA VAL A 382 -3.76 -19.09 -0.10
C VAL A 382 -4.67 -18.80 -1.30
N TYR A 383 -5.99 -18.76 -1.09
CA TYR A 383 -6.94 -18.39 -2.14
C TYR A 383 -6.67 -17.00 -2.70
N GLY A 384 -6.48 -16.01 -1.82
CA GLY A 384 -6.19 -14.63 -2.21
C GLY A 384 -4.91 -14.49 -3.04
N LEU A 385 -3.84 -15.18 -2.64
CA LEU A 385 -2.58 -15.21 -3.38
C LEU A 385 -2.74 -15.84 -4.76
N LYS A 386 -3.41 -17.00 -4.85
CA LYS A 386 -3.65 -17.69 -6.13
C LYS A 386 -4.45 -16.81 -7.09
N HIS A 387 -5.52 -16.18 -6.62
CA HIS A 387 -6.31 -15.31 -7.47
C HIS A 387 -5.55 -14.04 -7.89
N LEU A 388 -4.75 -13.45 -6.99
CA LEU A 388 -3.88 -12.31 -7.35
C LEU A 388 -2.86 -12.70 -8.42
N ILE A 389 -2.23 -13.87 -8.31
CA ILE A 389 -1.34 -14.41 -9.36
C ILE A 389 -2.09 -14.58 -10.68
N THR A 390 -3.28 -15.19 -10.68
CA THR A 390 -4.10 -15.32 -11.89
C THR A 390 -4.42 -13.97 -12.54
N VAL A 391 -4.78 -12.96 -11.75
CA VAL A 391 -5.04 -11.62 -12.27
C VAL A 391 -3.78 -11.03 -12.90
N LEU A 392 -2.63 -11.11 -12.22
CA LEU A 392 -1.35 -10.61 -12.75
C LEU A 392 -0.91 -11.33 -14.03
N GLN A 393 -1.06 -12.66 -14.09
CA GLN A 393 -0.79 -13.45 -15.30
C GLN A 393 -1.68 -13.01 -16.46
N SER A 394 -2.99 -12.82 -16.20
CA SER A 394 -3.92 -12.36 -17.24
C SER A 394 -3.60 -10.97 -17.78
N ILE A 395 -2.88 -10.12 -17.02
CA ILE A 395 -2.40 -8.82 -17.48
C ILE A 395 -1.22 -8.98 -18.44
N LEU A 396 -0.38 -10.01 -18.25
CA LEU A 396 0.73 -10.33 -19.16
C LEU A 396 0.29 -10.97 -20.48
N ASP A 397 -0.87 -11.63 -20.49
CA ASP A 397 -1.41 -12.29 -21.70
C ASP A 397 -2.10 -11.32 -22.67
N ASN A 398 -2.50 -10.13 -22.19
CA ASN A 398 -2.82 -8.98 -23.04
C ASN A 398 -1.55 -8.41 -23.65
#